data_AF-A0A2V2RNL3-F1
#
_entry.id   AF-A0A2V2RNL3-F1
#
_cell.length_a   1.000
_cell.length_b   1.000
_cell.length_c   1.000
_cell.angle_alpha   90.00
_cell.angle_beta   90.00
_cell.angle_gamma   90.00
#
_symmetry.space_group_name_H-M   'P 1'
#
loop_
_entity.id
_entity.type
_entity.pdbx_description
1 polymer ?
#
loop_
_entity_poly.entity_id
_entity_poly.type
_entity_poly.pdbx_seq_one_letter_code
_entity_poly.pdbx_strand_id
1 'polypeptide(L)'
;MCKGDRMFRKSLLVLGFFLLATGAFGQNFKTLTISPDFSNVPGTPRAIFNPSKNVWVVVWHQGTAIRARTVSASGSLTAPKNLATGATSEEQSFDIALDTGSSSGGGTGSGGGTGGGGYGNGGMPMQMNADEFSYLLAFENGAGLQVRSLSTALVPGAIHSIEPGTKGAMARVIYDPVGNGYFIFWLGTQDGSRSVLKARTLDADGNPKSNTVVLTSAGSGKTFDSLNIARNPQNGNMLAIALQGSGASGAVLKVSLKPNGTLAGAPASFQALTAGLETTGSVSFSNAGTGFALWLDRSSIKRRKVTSSGGFGSGAVPISSNGDANSQQVGISFSSSANQFASAWATGNQIFVANLNGTSGAPLKAPEAITSSQLSFSRNAYVSVDANGNTLVLWEDSNADASTASNGGTKFRVRAAIIGGSGGGGGTTANVSVQNDFFSPGSITVSAGTKVVWTWNGGPHSVTSGTPTSSPGSIFGSPIQSSGTTFTFTFTQKGTFNYFCQVHGAAMSGTVTVQ
;
A
#
# COMPACT_ATOMS: atom_id res chain seq x y z
N MET A 1 -38.11 -19.73 -60.27
CA MET A 1 -37.81 -18.72 -59.22
C MET A 1 -37.03 -19.42 -58.11
N CYS A 2 -35.91 -18.84 -57.71
CA CYS A 2 -34.85 -19.46 -56.92
C CYS A 2 -34.62 -18.67 -55.62
N LYS A 3 -34.09 -19.36 -54.59
CA LYS A 3 -33.52 -18.88 -53.31
C LYS A 3 -34.53 -18.47 -52.23
N GLY A 4 -34.38 -18.84 -50.96
CA GLY A 4 -33.30 -19.49 -50.23
C GLY A 4 -33.26 -18.94 -48.80
N ASP A 5 -33.61 -19.78 -47.82
CA ASP A 5 -33.58 -19.42 -46.39
C ASP A 5 -32.13 -19.30 -45.90
N ARG A 6 -31.74 -18.11 -45.44
CA ARG A 6 -30.49 -17.89 -44.71
C ARG A 6 -30.76 -17.68 -43.23
N MET A 7 -30.21 -18.60 -42.44
CA MET A 7 -29.91 -18.44 -41.02
C MET A 7 -29.22 -17.10 -40.74
N PHE A 8 -29.81 -16.27 -39.90
CA PHE A 8 -29.09 -15.18 -39.23
C PHE A 8 -28.58 -15.67 -37.87
N ARG A 9 -27.27 -15.94 -37.79
CA ARG A 9 -26.55 -15.98 -36.51
C ARG A 9 -26.49 -14.54 -35.98
N LYS A 10 -27.23 -14.25 -34.90
CA LYS A 10 -27.00 -13.03 -34.11
C LYS A 10 -25.79 -13.29 -33.21
N SER A 11 -24.63 -12.76 -33.61
CA SER A 11 -23.48 -12.60 -32.74
C SER A 11 -23.86 -11.62 -31.63
N LEU A 12 -23.93 -12.11 -30.38
CA LEU A 12 -24.15 -11.31 -29.20
C LEU A 12 -22.84 -10.57 -28.88
N LEU A 13 -22.69 -9.35 -29.41
CA LEU A 13 -21.64 -8.44 -28.99
C LEU A 13 -22.05 -7.86 -27.63
N VAL A 14 -21.51 -8.41 -26.55
CA VAL A 14 -21.64 -7.85 -25.21
C VAL A 14 -20.81 -6.57 -25.17
N LEU A 15 -21.43 -5.44 -25.51
CA LEU A 15 -20.85 -4.12 -25.29
C LEU A 15 -21.02 -3.80 -23.80
N GLY A 16 -19.96 -4.02 -23.02
CA GLY A 16 -19.92 -3.63 -21.61
C GLY A 16 -20.04 -2.12 -21.50
N PHE A 17 -21.22 -1.64 -21.12
CA PHE A 17 -21.42 -0.24 -20.73
C PHE A 17 -20.64 0.03 -19.44
N PHE A 18 -19.54 0.77 -19.55
CA PHE A 18 -18.81 1.32 -18.42
C PHE A 18 -19.58 2.54 -17.91
N LEU A 19 -20.24 2.39 -16.75
CA LEU A 19 -20.77 3.54 -16.02
C LEU A 19 -19.61 4.16 -15.23
N LEU A 20 -19.04 5.25 -15.74
CA LEU A 20 -18.17 6.14 -14.96
C LEU A 20 -19.08 6.93 -14.00
N ALA A 21 -19.21 6.47 -12.77
CA ALA A 21 -19.85 7.26 -11.72
C ALA A 21 -18.85 8.32 -11.23
N THR A 22 -19.18 9.60 -11.39
CA THR A 22 -18.44 10.69 -10.78
C THR A 22 -18.86 10.83 -9.30
N GLY A 23 -17.98 10.40 -8.39
CA GLY A 23 -18.14 10.70 -6.95
C GLY A 23 -18.00 12.20 -6.67
N ALA A 24 -18.53 12.66 -5.54
CA ALA A 24 -18.52 14.07 -5.13
C ALA A 24 -17.10 14.65 -4.91
N PHE A 25 -16.05 13.82 -4.94
CA PHE A 25 -14.65 14.25 -4.97
C PHE A 25 -14.11 14.59 -6.37
N GLY A 26 -14.89 14.39 -7.45
CA GLY A 26 -14.40 14.55 -8.84
C GLY A 26 -13.34 13.50 -9.21
N GLN A 27 -13.23 12.42 -8.44
CA GLN A 27 -12.27 11.34 -8.66
C GLN A 27 -12.96 10.24 -9.47
N ASN A 28 -12.46 10.00 -10.68
CA ASN A 28 -12.80 8.79 -11.40
C ASN A 28 -12.23 7.61 -10.64
N PHE A 29 -13.08 6.78 -10.07
CA PHE A 29 -12.68 5.51 -9.51
C PHE A 29 -13.20 4.36 -10.36
N LYS A 30 -12.38 3.32 -10.49
CA LYS A 30 -12.73 2.11 -11.22
C LYS A 30 -12.95 0.97 -10.23
N THR A 31 -14.20 0.54 -10.08
CA THR A 31 -14.51 -0.65 -9.28
C THR A 31 -14.19 -1.92 -10.05
N LEU A 32 -13.63 -2.90 -9.36
CA LEU A 32 -13.17 -4.17 -9.91
C LEU A 32 -13.77 -5.32 -9.07
N THR A 33 -14.09 -6.42 -9.76
CA THR A 33 -14.42 -7.69 -9.13
C THR A 33 -13.18 -8.57 -9.14
N ILE A 34 -12.59 -8.80 -7.96
CA ILE A 34 -11.31 -9.53 -7.82
C ILE A 34 -11.55 -11.04 -7.78
N SER A 35 -12.66 -11.48 -7.19
CA SER A 35 -13.03 -12.89 -7.13
C SER A 35 -14.46 -13.10 -7.68
N PRO A 36 -14.81 -14.31 -8.14
CA PRO A 36 -16.21 -14.71 -8.19
C PRO A 36 -16.80 -14.78 -6.77
N ASP A 37 -18.11 -15.05 -6.66
CA ASP A 37 -18.71 -15.39 -5.37
C ASP A 37 -18.14 -16.71 -4.85
N PHE A 38 -17.91 -16.76 -3.55
CA PHE A 38 -17.49 -17.97 -2.86
C PHE A 38 -18.15 -18.04 -1.48
N SER A 39 -18.23 -19.25 -0.94
CA SER A 39 -18.80 -19.48 0.38
C SER A 39 -17.70 -19.83 1.38
N ASN A 40 -18.00 -19.62 2.66
CA ASN A 40 -17.38 -20.28 3.82
C ASN A 40 -16.12 -19.67 4.44
N VAL A 41 -15.48 -18.64 3.88
CA VAL A 41 -14.32 -18.02 4.57
C VAL A 41 -14.33 -16.49 4.42
N PRO A 42 -14.77 -15.72 5.43
CA PRO A 42 -14.43 -14.30 5.50
C PRO A 42 -12.92 -14.17 5.62
N GLY A 43 -12.32 -13.14 5.04
CA GLY A 43 -10.89 -13.07 4.79
C GLY A 43 -10.49 -11.68 4.35
N THR A 44 -10.10 -10.77 5.26
CA THR A 44 -9.76 -9.41 4.83
C THR A 44 -8.65 -9.48 3.77
N PRO A 45 -8.92 -9.06 2.51
CA PRO A 45 -7.95 -9.17 1.43
C PRO A 45 -6.71 -8.34 1.72
N ARG A 46 -5.59 -8.74 1.12
CA ARG A 46 -4.30 -8.04 1.25
C ARG A 46 -3.82 -7.62 -0.12
N ALA A 47 -3.07 -6.52 -0.16
CA ALA A 47 -2.34 -6.17 -1.35
C ALA A 47 -1.00 -5.51 -1.05
N ILE A 48 -0.08 -5.73 -1.97
CA ILE A 48 1.21 -5.07 -2.00
C ILE A 48 1.49 -4.57 -3.41
N PHE A 49 1.97 -3.33 -3.52
CA PHE A 49 2.37 -2.77 -4.79
C PHE A 49 3.78 -3.23 -5.14
N ASN A 50 3.95 -3.82 -6.32
CA ASN A 50 5.27 -4.10 -6.88
C ASN A 50 5.67 -2.96 -7.84
N PRO A 51 6.65 -2.13 -7.47
CA PRO A 51 7.09 -1.02 -8.31
C PRO A 51 7.84 -1.46 -9.57
N SER A 52 8.56 -2.59 -9.56
CA SER A 52 9.31 -3.07 -10.73
C SER A 52 8.42 -3.61 -11.84
N LYS A 53 7.22 -4.09 -11.48
CA LYS A 53 6.19 -4.54 -12.42
C LYS A 53 5.05 -3.55 -12.61
N ASN A 54 5.01 -2.47 -11.82
CA ASN A 54 3.96 -1.45 -11.82
C ASN A 54 2.55 -2.05 -11.67
N VAL A 55 2.39 -2.99 -10.75
CA VAL A 55 1.12 -3.68 -10.46
C VAL A 55 0.96 -3.90 -8.96
N TRP A 56 -0.28 -3.94 -8.48
CA TRP A 56 -0.58 -4.54 -7.19
C TRP A 56 -0.69 -6.06 -7.33
N VAL A 57 -0.13 -6.79 -6.38
CA VAL A 57 -0.49 -8.19 -6.12
C VAL A 57 -1.58 -8.18 -5.08
N VAL A 58 -2.76 -8.68 -5.44
CA VAL A 58 -3.90 -8.81 -4.54
C VAL A 58 -4.04 -10.28 -4.14
N VAL A 59 -4.13 -10.54 -2.84
CA VAL A 59 -4.22 -11.87 -2.23
C VAL A 59 -5.50 -11.98 -1.42
N TRP A 60 -6.20 -13.10 -1.55
CA TRP A 60 -7.42 -13.37 -0.79
C TRP A 60 -7.59 -14.86 -0.47
N HIS A 61 -8.42 -15.13 0.52
CA HIS A 61 -8.83 -16.47 0.88
C HIS A 61 -10.05 -16.91 0.05
N GLN A 62 -10.07 -18.15 -0.45
CA GLN A 62 -11.24 -18.71 -1.14
C GLN A 62 -11.29 -20.24 -0.94
N GLY A 63 -12.28 -20.72 -0.18
CA GLY A 63 -12.36 -22.13 0.18
C GLY A 63 -11.18 -22.52 1.07
N THR A 64 -10.35 -23.48 0.65
CA THR A 64 -9.09 -23.85 1.34
C THR A 64 -7.85 -23.32 0.60
N ALA A 65 -8.03 -22.36 -0.31
CA ALA A 65 -6.94 -21.81 -1.11
C ALA A 65 -6.66 -20.36 -0.74
N ILE A 66 -5.38 -20.01 -0.70
CA ILE A 66 -4.92 -18.62 -0.82
C ILE A 66 -4.72 -18.35 -2.29
N ARG A 67 -5.45 -17.36 -2.82
CA ARG A 67 -5.41 -16.99 -4.23
C ARG A 67 -4.82 -15.62 -4.41
N ALA A 68 -4.24 -15.40 -5.59
CA ALA A 68 -3.79 -14.07 -5.97
C ALA A 68 -3.97 -13.78 -7.45
N ARG A 69 -4.01 -12.49 -7.77
CA ARG A 69 -3.88 -11.97 -9.13
C ARG A 69 -3.22 -10.60 -9.06
N THR A 70 -2.74 -10.15 -10.21
CA THR A 70 -2.23 -8.78 -10.35
C THR A 70 -3.33 -7.83 -10.81
N VAL A 71 -3.22 -6.59 -10.36
CA VAL A 71 -4.06 -5.45 -10.74
C VAL A 71 -3.15 -4.33 -11.24
N SER A 72 -3.34 -3.86 -12.47
CA SER A 72 -2.61 -2.68 -12.97
C SER A 72 -3.22 -1.37 -12.47
N ALA A 73 -2.48 -0.26 -12.57
CA ALA A 73 -3.02 1.10 -12.34
C ALA A 73 -4.26 1.43 -13.20
N SER A 74 -4.36 0.86 -14.41
CA SER A 74 -5.55 0.99 -15.28
C SER A 74 -6.70 0.04 -14.90
N GLY A 75 -6.50 -0.82 -13.91
CA GLY A 75 -7.46 -1.82 -13.44
C GLY A 75 -7.64 -3.01 -14.39
N SER A 76 -6.58 -3.40 -15.11
CA SER A 76 -6.52 -4.69 -15.79
C SER A 76 -6.18 -5.79 -14.79
N LEU A 77 -6.83 -6.94 -14.94
CA LEU A 77 -6.70 -8.09 -14.03
C LEU A 77 -6.05 -9.27 -14.76
N THR A 78 -5.10 -9.94 -14.11
CA THR A 78 -4.67 -11.27 -14.56
C THR A 78 -5.62 -12.36 -14.09
N ALA A 79 -5.49 -13.55 -14.66
CA ALA A 79 -6.18 -14.74 -14.18
C ALA A 79 -5.75 -15.07 -12.73
N PRO A 80 -6.68 -15.52 -11.87
CA PRO A 80 -6.37 -15.90 -10.51
C PRO A 80 -5.47 -17.14 -10.48
N LYS A 81 -4.46 -17.13 -9.60
CA LYS A 81 -3.55 -18.25 -9.31
C LYS A 81 -3.73 -18.71 -7.87
N ASN A 82 -3.56 -20.02 -7.62
CA ASN A 82 -3.47 -20.55 -6.27
C ASN A 82 -2.03 -20.38 -5.77
N LEU A 83 -1.85 -19.68 -4.65
CA LEU A 83 -0.56 -19.53 -3.99
C LEU A 83 -0.34 -20.61 -2.91
N ALA A 84 -1.40 -21.01 -2.23
CA ALA A 84 -1.40 -22.10 -1.26
C ALA A 84 -2.73 -22.85 -1.29
N THR A 85 -2.71 -24.12 -0.87
CA THR A 85 -3.89 -24.98 -0.74
C THR A 85 -3.89 -25.64 0.65
N GLY A 86 -5.05 -26.10 1.10
CA GLY A 86 -5.22 -26.64 2.45
C GLY A 86 -5.19 -25.57 3.55
N ALA A 87 -5.32 -24.29 3.17
CA ALA A 87 -5.39 -23.18 4.11
C ALA A 87 -6.59 -23.33 5.03
N THR A 88 -6.42 -22.95 6.30
CA THR A 88 -7.49 -23.00 7.30
C THR A 88 -8.59 -22.00 6.95
N SER A 89 -9.83 -22.26 7.38
CA SER A 89 -10.98 -21.39 7.10
C SER A 89 -11.01 -20.10 7.93
N GLU A 90 -9.88 -19.66 8.50
CA GLU A 90 -9.82 -18.53 9.40
C GLU A 90 -9.38 -17.24 8.68
N GLU A 91 -10.11 -16.14 8.95
CA GLU A 91 -10.02 -14.88 8.20
C GLU A 91 -8.63 -14.25 8.15
N GLN A 92 -7.81 -14.42 9.19
CA GLN A 92 -6.56 -13.67 9.36
C GLN A 92 -5.30 -14.54 9.27
N SER A 93 -5.45 -15.75 8.74
CA SER A 93 -4.39 -16.73 8.62
C SER A 93 -3.52 -16.54 7.38
N PHE A 94 -3.40 -15.31 6.83
CA PHE A 94 -2.45 -15.01 5.75
C PHE A 94 -1.98 -13.55 5.72
N ASP A 95 -0.78 -13.34 5.17
CA ASP A 95 -0.25 -12.02 4.82
C ASP A 95 0.84 -12.14 3.74
N ILE A 96 1.16 -11.05 3.04
CA ILE A 96 2.17 -11.04 1.98
C ILE A 96 3.12 -9.85 2.12
N ALA A 97 4.41 -10.12 1.99
CA ALA A 97 5.46 -9.11 1.93
C ALA A 97 6.19 -9.17 0.58
N LEU A 98 6.72 -8.03 0.15
CA LEU A 98 7.55 -7.89 -1.05
C LEU A 98 9.00 -7.72 -0.61
N ASP A 99 9.89 -8.48 -1.22
CA ASP A 99 11.31 -8.23 -1.18
C ASP A 99 11.60 -6.91 -1.89
N THR A 100 12.09 -5.92 -1.14
CA THR A 100 12.48 -4.62 -1.70
C THR A 100 13.99 -4.53 -1.93
N GLY A 101 14.75 -5.57 -1.57
CA GLY A 101 16.19 -5.71 -1.69
C GLY A 101 16.66 -6.07 -3.09
N SER A 102 16.48 -5.14 -4.02
CA SER A 102 17.29 -4.93 -5.25
C SER A 102 16.50 -4.09 -6.27
N SER A 103 16.04 -2.90 -5.86
CA SER A 103 15.61 -1.88 -6.83
C SER A 103 16.39 -0.58 -6.66
N SER A 104 17.40 -0.44 -7.52
CA SER A 104 18.01 0.82 -7.98
C SER A 104 18.42 1.85 -6.91
N GLY A 105 19.61 1.67 -6.34
CA GLY A 105 20.43 2.75 -5.80
C GLY A 105 21.58 3.05 -6.75
N GLY A 106 21.38 3.96 -7.70
CA GLY A 106 22.48 4.60 -8.42
C GLY A 106 23.26 5.47 -7.45
N GLY A 107 24.29 4.89 -6.82
CA GLY A 107 25.25 5.62 -6.00
C GLY A 107 26.39 6.14 -6.86
N THR A 108 26.35 7.42 -7.18
CA THR A 108 27.53 8.21 -7.52
C THR A 108 28.35 8.48 -6.26
N GLY A 109 29.67 8.24 -6.32
CA GLY A 109 30.63 8.66 -5.28
C GLY A 109 31.87 7.75 -5.32
N SER A 110 32.81 7.98 -6.22
CA SER A 110 33.94 8.92 -6.12
C SER A 110 35.20 8.20 -5.63
N GLY A 111 36.29 8.37 -6.38
CA GLY A 111 37.48 7.54 -6.29
C GLY A 111 38.38 7.79 -5.08
N GLY A 112 39.22 6.79 -4.84
CA GLY A 112 40.40 6.81 -3.99
C GLY A 112 41.23 5.59 -4.34
N GLY A 113 42.22 5.75 -5.22
CA GLY A 113 43.08 4.67 -5.66
C GLY A 113 44.25 4.42 -4.70
N THR A 114 44.75 3.18 -4.68
CA THR A 114 46.19 2.84 -4.73
C THR A 114 46.37 1.33 -4.98
N GLY A 115 47.07 0.98 -6.07
CA GLY A 115 48.10 -0.07 -6.10
C GLY A 115 47.73 -1.56 -6.28
N GLY A 116 48.04 -2.11 -7.46
CA GLY A 116 48.87 -3.32 -7.58
C GLY A 116 48.23 -4.67 -7.95
N GLY A 117 48.57 -5.19 -9.16
CA GLY A 117 48.99 -6.60 -9.32
C GLY A 117 48.00 -7.64 -9.86
N GLY A 118 48.06 -7.86 -11.19
CA GLY A 118 48.12 -9.13 -11.94
C GLY A 118 47.56 -10.48 -11.44
N TYR A 119 46.89 -11.13 -12.41
CA TYR A 119 46.77 -12.58 -12.72
C TYR A 119 45.57 -13.38 -12.18
N GLY A 120 44.88 -14.06 -13.10
CA GLY A 120 44.14 -15.31 -12.82
C GLY A 120 42.85 -15.50 -13.60
N ASN A 121 42.95 -15.94 -14.85
CA ASN A 121 41.82 -16.44 -15.64
C ASN A 121 41.25 -17.72 -15.00
N GLY A 122 39.97 -17.75 -14.65
CA GLY A 122 39.35 -18.95 -14.09
C GLY A 122 37.92 -18.71 -13.60
N GLY A 123 36.95 -19.22 -14.36
CA GLY A 123 35.54 -19.25 -13.97
C GLY A 123 34.70 -18.29 -14.79
N MET A 124 34.06 -18.83 -15.82
CA MET A 124 32.85 -18.22 -16.39
C MET A 124 31.96 -17.76 -15.23
N PRO A 125 31.36 -16.55 -15.26
CA PRO A 125 30.35 -16.23 -14.26
C PRO A 125 29.31 -17.34 -14.36
N MET A 126 29.15 -18.08 -13.26
CA MET A 126 28.05 -19.00 -13.12
C MET A 126 26.80 -18.21 -13.44
N GLN A 127 26.22 -18.51 -14.60
CA GLN A 127 24.80 -18.66 -14.81
C GLN A 127 23.98 -17.96 -13.70
N MET A 128 23.64 -16.68 -13.91
CA MET A 128 22.52 -16.05 -13.21
C MET A 128 21.25 -16.74 -13.68
N ASN A 129 20.97 -17.93 -13.13
CA ASN A 129 19.83 -18.76 -13.50
C ASN A 129 19.11 -19.22 -12.23
N ALA A 130 18.08 -18.47 -11.85
CA ALA A 130 16.74 -18.94 -11.50
C ALA A 130 15.98 -17.75 -10.92
N ASP A 131 14.88 -17.37 -11.56
CA ASP A 131 13.86 -16.40 -11.11
C ASP A 131 13.96 -16.01 -9.62
N GLU A 132 14.61 -14.88 -9.30
CA GLU A 132 14.69 -14.37 -7.93
C GLU A 132 13.25 -14.23 -7.38
N PHE A 133 12.96 -14.95 -6.29
CA PHE A 133 11.69 -14.83 -5.59
C PHE A 133 11.56 -13.40 -5.06
N SER A 134 10.37 -12.82 -5.14
CA SER A 134 10.15 -11.40 -4.77
C SER A 134 9.11 -11.21 -3.70
N TYR A 135 8.42 -12.27 -3.27
CA TYR A 135 7.45 -12.15 -2.19
C TYR A 135 7.59 -13.29 -1.22
N LEU A 136 7.20 -13.03 0.03
CA LEU A 136 6.97 -14.07 1.03
C LEU A 136 5.49 -14.07 1.41
N LEU A 137 4.84 -15.21 1.23
CA LEU A 137 3.48 -15.45 1.70
C LEU A 137 3.54 -16.20 3.03
N ALA A 138 2.96 -15.63 4.08
CA ALA A 138 2.61 -16.39 5.29
C ALA A 138 1.17 -16.90 5.17
N PHE A 139 0.95 -18.14 5.59
CA PHE A 139 -0.39 -18.72 5.68
C PHE A 139 -0.47 -19.85 6.72
N GLU A 140 -1.66 -20.14 7.23
CA GLU A 140 -1.90 -21.32 8.07
C GLU A 140 -2.55 -22.43 7.26
N ASN A 141 -2.13 -23.68 7.51
CA ASN A 141 -2.81 -24.87 7.00
C ASN A 141 -2.92 -25.92 8.12
N GLY A 142 -3.40 -27.12 7.79
CA GLY A 142 -3.53 -28.23 8.75
C GLY A 142 -2.23 -28.65 9.46
N ALA A 143 -1.05 -28.23 8.97
CA ALA A 143 0.24 -28.49 9.61
C ALA A 143 0.70 -27.36 10.55
N GLY A 144 -0.01 -26.23 10.61
CA GLY A 144 0.32 -25.06 11.42
C GLY A 144 0.63 -23.81 10.59
N LEU A 145 1.36 -22.86 11.19
CA LEU A 145 1.78 -21.63 10.49
C LEU A 145 2.94 -21.93 9.54
N GLN A 146 2.76 -21.59 8.27
CA GLN A 146 3.69 -21.82 7.17
C GLN A 146 4.08 -20.49 6.50
N VAL A 147 5.19 -20.51 5.79
CA VAL A 147 5.54 -19.51 4.77
C VAL A 147 5.99 -20.17 3.49
N ARG A 148 5.96 -19.43 2.38
CA ARG A 148 6.65 -19.80 1.14
C ARG A 148 7.01 -18.58 0.32
N SER A 149 8.12 -18.66 -0.39
CA SER A 149 8.52 -17.64 -1.36
C SER A 149 7.65 -17.70 -2.62
N LEU A 150 7.50 -16.58 -3.31
CA LEU A 150 6.80 -16.48 -4.61
C LEU A 150 7.63 -15.65 -5.58
N SER A 151 7.73 -16.10 -6.84
CA SER A 151 8.42 -15.34 -7.89
C SER A 151 7.64 -14.08 -8.27
N THR A 152 8.25 -13.16 -9.04
CA THR A 152 7.52 -12.00 -9.61
C THR A 152 6.29 -12.41 -10.44
N ALA A 153 6.32 -13.62 -11.01
CA ALA A 153 5.20 -14.21 -11.76
C ALA A 153 4.19 -14.93 -10.85
N LEU A 154 4.33 -14.85 -9.52
CA LEU A 154 3.51 -15.54 -8.53
C LEU A 154 3.58 -17.06 -8.63
N VAL A 155 4.76 -17.60 -8.99
CA VAL A 155 5.02 -19.04 -8.95
C VAL A 155 5.44 -19.41 -7.52
N PRO A 156 4.73 -20.32 -6.83
CA PRO A 156 5.05 -20.64 -5.44
C PRO A 156 6.28 -21.53 -5.28
N GLY A 157 7.22 -21.12 -4.42
CA GLY A 157 8.41 -21.88 -4.00
C GLY A 157 8.14 -22.89 -2.89
N ALA A 158 9.18 -23.40 -2.23
CA ALA A 158 9.06 -24.39 -1.16
C ALA A 158 8.28 -23.85 0.05
N ILE A 159 7.60 -24.74 0.78
CA ILE A 159 6.92 -24.41 2.03
C ILE A 159 7.88 -24.62 3.20
N HIS A 160 7.95 -23.63 4.09
CA HIS A 160 8.74 -23.67 5.32
C HIS A 160 7.83 -23.52 6.53
N SER A 161 7.98 -24.42 7.50
CA SER A 161 7.18 -24.39 8.73
C SER A 161 7.73 -23.35 9.70
N ILE A 162 6.87 -22.45 10.17
CA ILE A 162 7.22 -21.42 11.14
C ILE A 162 6.92 -21.90 12.55
N GLU A 163 5.72 -22.46 12.76
CA GLU A 163 5.34 -23.06 14.03
C GLU A 163 4.32 -24.19 13.79
N PRO A 164 4.80 -25.45 13.80
CA PRO A 164 3.96 -26.62 13.61
C PRO A 164 2.80 -26.70 14.60
N GLY A 165 1.63 -27.13 14.10
CA GLY A 165 0.44 -27.35 14.91
C GLY A 165 -0.26 -26.08 15.41
N THR A 166 0.25 -24.89 15.11
CA THR A 166 -0.42 -23.62 15.44
C THR A 166 -1.82 -23.60 14.84
N LYS A 167 -2.80 -23.21 15.64
CA LYS A 167 -4.20 -23.06 15.21
C LYS A 167 -4.63 -21.61 15.34
N GLY A 168 -5.37 -21.13 14.35
CA GLY A 168 -5.88 -19.78 14.27
C GLY A 168 -4.80 -18.72 14.31
N ALA A 169 -3.75 -18.97 13.52
CA ALA A 169 -2.62 -18.10 13.38
C ALA A 169 -3.06 -16.75 12.78
N MET A 170 -2.54 -15.66 13.33
CA MET A 170 -2.74 -14.34 12.74
C MET A 170 -1.38 -13.75 12.41
N ALA A 171 -0.92 -13.99 11.18
CA ALA A 171 0.44 -13.65 10.79
C ALA A 171 0.52 -12.27 10.14
N ARG A 172 1.63 -11.56 10.38
CA ARG A 172 2.04 -10.38 9.63
C ARG A 172 3.50 -10.52 9.23
N VAL A 173 3.81 -10.19 7.99
CA VAL A 173 5.17 -10.33 7.44
C VAL A 173 5.66 -8.96 6.97
N ILE A 174 6.89 -8.62 7.35
CA ILE A 174 7.55 -7.38 6.93
C ILE A 174 8.92 -7.72 6.40
N TYR A 175 9.28 -7.16 5.24
CA TYR A 175 10.63 -7.26 4.71
C TYR A 175 11.63 -6.49 5.59
N ASP A 176 12.75 -7.14 5.91
CA ASP A 176 13.88 -6.55 6.61
C ASP A 176 15.03 -6.27 5.64
N PRO A 177 15.19 -5.01 5.18
CA PRO A 177 16.29 -4.65 4.28
C PRO A 177 17.67 -4.75 4.92
N VAL A 178 17.76 -4.75 6.27
CA VAL A 178 19.05 -4.82 6.96
C VAL A 178 19.51 -6.26 7.11
N GLY A 179 18.62 -7.15 7.52
CA GLY A 179 18.88 -8.58 7.67
C GLY A 179 18.82 -9.40 6.38
N ASN A 180 18.47 -8.76 5.26
CA ASN A 180 18.20 -9.37 3.94
C ASN A 180 17.27 -10.58 4.06
N GLY A 181 16.06 -10.33 4.52
CA GLY A 181 15.08 -11.38 4.82
C GLY A 181 13.78 -10.78 5.33
N TYR A 182 13.10 -11.47 6.23
CA TYR A 182 11.79 -11.03 6.73
C TYR A 182 11.69 -11.14 8.24
N PHE A 183 10.88 -10.26 8.84
CA PHE A 183 10.27 -10.53 10.12
C PHE A 183 8.90 -11.17 9.89
N ILE A 184 8.61 -12.23 10.63
CA ILE A 184 7.24 -12.72 10.80
C ILE A 184 6.80 -12.53 12.24
N PHE A 185 5.60 -11.99 12.40
CA PHE A 185 4.91 -11.79 13.67
C PHE A 185 3.63 -12.59 13.63
N TRP A 186 3.26 -13.25 14.72
CA TRP A 186 2.01 -13.99 14.73
C TRP A 186 1.37 -14.13 16.11
N LEU A 187 0.05 -14.24 16.07
CA LEU A 187 -0.78 -14.76 17.16
C LEU A 187 -1.12 -16.23 16.88
N GLY A 188 -1.76 -16.89 17.84
CA GLY A 188 -2.18 -18.29 17.73
C GLY A 188 -1.16 -19.24 18.35
N THR A 189 -1.64 -20.28 19.02
CA THR A 189 -0.84 -21.34 19.65
C THR A 189 -1.39 -22.71 19.28
N GLN A 190 -0.70 -23.79 19.66
CA GLN A 190 -1.09 -25.15 19.28
C GLN A 190 -2.44 -25.60 19.88
N ASP A 191 -2.82 -25.01 21.01
CA ASP A 191 -4.12 -25.17 21.66
C ASP A 191 -5.23 -24.31 21.02
N GLY A 192 -4.88 -23.46 20.03
CA GLY A 192 -5.81 -22.51 19.39
C GLY A 192 -6.02 -21.21 20.15
N SER A 193 -5.36 -21.01 21.30
CA SER A 193 -5.42 -19.73 22.01
C SER A 193 -4.65 -18.64 21.24
N ARG A 194 -5.03 -17.38 21.43
CA ARG A 194 -4.27 -16.22 20.93
C ARG A 194 -3.69 -15.43 22.11
N SER A 195 -3.11 -16.13 23.07
CA SER A 195 -2.64 -15.57 24.34
C SER A 195 -1.28 -14.87 24.27
N VAL A 196 -0.52 -15.05 23.19
CA VAL A 196 0.84 -14.49 23.04
C VAL A 196 1.07 -13.92 21.64
N LEU A 197 1.80 -12.81 21.58
CA LEU A 197 2.36 -12.27 20.35
C LEU A 197 3.80 -12.76 20.20
N LYS A 198 4.09 -13.45 19.11
CA LYS A 198 5.39 -14.04 18.80
C LYS A 198 6.03 -13.38 17.59
N ALA A 199 7.35 -13.48 17.50
CA ALA A 199 8.11 -13.06 16.34
C ALA A 199 9.33 -13.94 16.10
N ARG A 200 9.80 -13.96 14.85
CA ARG A 200 11.12 -14.48 14.47
C ARG A 200 11.58 -13.87 13.15
N THR A 201 12.89 -13.93 12.89
CA THR A 201 13.46 -13.54 11.60
C THR A 201 13.54 -14.73 10.66
N LEU A 202 13.35 -14.47 9.38
CA LEU A 202 13.45 -15.41 8.27
C LEU A 202 14.51 -14.91 7.27
N ASP A 203 15.10 -15.81 6.50
CA ASP A 203 15.90 -15.43 5.33
C ASP A 203 15.01 -15.06 4.13
N ALA A 204 15.63 -14.72 3.00
CA ALA A 204 14.92 -14.32 1.79
C ALA A 204 14.01 -15.44 1.22
N ASP A 205 14.33 -16.71 1.46
CA ASP A 205 13.53 -17.85 1.04
C ASP A 205 12.39 -18.19 2.02
N GLY A 206 12.44 -17.63 3.23
CA GLY A 206 11.47 -17.86 4.30
C GLY A 206 11.91 -18.88 5.34
N ASN A 207 13.16 -19.35 5.33
CA ASN A 207 13.65 -20.25 6.37
C ASN A 207 13.81 -19.49 7.70
N PRO A 208 13.42 -20.08 8.84
CA PRO A 208 13.68 -19.50 10.15
C PRO A 208 15.18 -19.25 10.40
N LYS A 209 15.58 -17.99 10.57
CA LYS A 209 16.95 -17.56 10.96
C LYS A 209 17.14 -17.45 12.47
N SER A 210 16.06 -17.24 13.22
CA SER A 210 16.11 -17.11 14.68
C SER A 210 15.14 -18.06 15.37
N ASN A 211 15.40 -18.33 16.65
CA ASN A 211 14.42 -18.93 17.53
C ASN A 211 13.18 -18.02 17.64
N THR A 212 12.03 -18.63 17.95
CA THR A 212 10.80 -17.91 18.26
C THR A 212 11.00 -17.09 19.53
N VAL A 213 10.61 -15.82 19.48
CA VAL A 213 10.61 -14.91 20.62
C VAL A 213 9.16 -14.57 20.97
N VAL A 214 8.80 -14.70 22.24
CA VAL A 214 7.54 -14.16 22.77
C VAL A 214 7.76 -12.69 23.07
N LEU A 215 7.07 -11.80 22.35
CA LEU A 215 7.17 -10.36 22.51
C LEU A 215 6.34 -9.85 23.68
N THR A 216 5.14 -10.39 23.84
CA THR A 216 4.23 -10.07 24.95
C THR A 216 3.14 -11.14 25.07
N SER A 217 2.57 -11.23 26.27
CA SER A 217 1.37 -12.02 26.56
C SER A 217 0.15 -11.12 26.71
N ALA A 218 -1.02 -11.65 26.41
CA ALA A 218 -2.28 -11.05 26.79
C ALA A 218 -2.43 -11.09 28.32
N GLY A 219 -3.24 -10.18 28.86
CA GLY A 219 -3.62 -10.23 30.28
C GLY A 219 -4.30 -11.57 30.65
N SER A 220 -4.28 -11.92 31.93
CA SER A 220 -4.92 -13.16 32.43
C SER A 220 -6.38 -13.28 31.95
N GLY A 221 -6.73 -14.42 31.35
CA GLY A 221 -8.07 -14.69 30.81
C GLY A 221 -8.42 -13.94 29.53
N LYS A 222 -7.44 -13.34 28.84
CA LYS A 222 -7.64 -12.54 27.62
C LYS A 222 -6.92 -13.14 26.42
N THR A 223 -7.37 -12.76 25.23
CA THR A 223 -6.74 -13.10 23.95
C THR A 223 -6.43 -11.86 23.15
N PHE A 224 -5.46 -11.97 22.26
CA PHE A 224 -5.32 -11.05 21.14
C PHE A 224 -6.25 -11.48 20.03
N ASP A 225 -7.18 -10.60 19.66
CA ASP A 225 -8.20 -10.92 18.67
C ASP A 225 -7.77 -10.49 17.27
N SER A 226 -6.74 -9.64 17.19
CA SER A 226 -6.16 -9.20 15.92
C SER A 226 -4.82 -8.47 16.05
N LEU A 227 -4.12 -8.36 14.92
CA LEU A 227 -2.78 -7.80 14.80
C LEU A 227 -2.62 -7.01 13.50
N ASN A 228 -2.07 -5.81 13.56
CA ASN A 228 -1.51 -5.09 12.42
C ASN A 228 -0.16 -4.50 12.80
N ILE A 229 0.74 -4.35 11.83
CA ILE A 229 2.08 -3.86 12.07
C ILE A 229 2.56 -3.00 10.92
N ALA A 230 3.31 -1.95 11.23
CA ALA A 230 3.99 -1.14 10.23
C ALA A 230 5.43 -0.85 10.65
N ARG A 231 6.33 -0.82 9.66
CA ARG A 231 7.72 -0.38 9.82
C ARG A 231 7.80 1.10 9.48
N ASN A 232 8.42 1.88 10.37
CA ASN A 232 8.73 3.27 10.12
C ASN A 232 9.89 3.34 9.11
N PRO A 233 9.69 3.91 7.91
CA PRO A 233 10.73 3.96 6.88
C PRO A 233 11.92 4.83 7.28
N GLN A 234 11.75 5.78 8.20
CA GLN A 234 12.80 6.72 8.61
C GLN A 234 13.89 6.07 9.49
N ASN A 235 13.49 5.16 10.37
CA ASN A 235 14.41 4.61 11.38
C ASN A 235 14.32 3.07 11.54
N GLY A 236 13.44 2.41 10.80
CA GLY A 236 13.25 0.97 10.86
C GLY A 236 12.51 0.45 12.09
N ASN A 237 12.16 1.30 13.06
CA ASN A 237 11.34 0.89 14.20
C ASN A 237 9.99 0.37 13.70
N MET A 238 9.44 -0.64 14.38
CA MET A 238 8.14 -1.19 14.02
C MET A 238 7.12 -0.92 15.12
N LEU A 239 5.86 -0.79 14.71
CA LEU A 239 4.73 -0.59 15.59
C LEU A 239 3.68 -1.64 15.31
N ALA A 240 3.47 -2.56 16.26
CA ALA A 240 2.34 -3.46 16.24
C ALA A 240 1.17 -2.87 17.04
N ILE A 241 -0.03 -2.94 16.45
CA ILE A 241 -1.30 -2.59 17.04
C ILE A 241 -2.09 -3.90 17.17
N ALA A 242 -2.45 -4.25 18.39
CA ALA A 242 -3.16 -5.50 18.68
C ALA A 242 -4.43 -5.21 19.49
N LEU A 243 -5.55 -5.80 19.10
CA LEU A 243 -6.75 -5.80 19.93
C LEU A 243 -6.61 -6.91 20.96
N GLN A 244 -6.74 -6.57 22.24
CA GLN A 244 -6.83 -7.54 23.32
C GLN A 244 -8.26 -7.54 23.86
N GLY A 245 -8.95 -8.68 23.80
CA GLY A 245 -10.34 -8.83 24.22
C GLY A 245 -10.54 -9.82 25.37
N SER A 246 -11.73 -9.76 25.96
CA SER A 246 -12.21 -10.71 26.98
C SER A 246 -13.69 -11.08 26.79
N GLY A 247 -14.20 -11.10 25.55
CA GLY A 247 -15.60 -11.38 25.22
C GLY A 247 -16.62 -10.27 25.56
N ALA A 248 -16.32 -9.38 26.51
CA ALA A 248 -17.20 -8.26 26.92
C ALA A 248 -16.55 -6.87 26.80
N SER A 249 -15.23 -6.80 26.58
CA SER A 249 -14.48 -5.55 26.54
C SER A 249 -13.15 -5.74 25.81
N GLY A 250 -12.72 -4.71 25.08
CA GLY A 250 -11.49 -4.72 24.28
C GLY A 250 -10.61 -3.52 24.58
N ALA A 251 -9.30 -3.71 24.59
CA ALA A 251 -8.31 -2.63 24.63
C ALA A 251 -7.38 -2.80 23.42
N VAL A 252 -7.13 -1.71 22.70
CA VAL A 252 -6.10 -1.72 21.66
C VAL A 252 -4.78 -1.43 22.34
N LEU A 253 -3.83 -2.33 22.17
CA LEU A 253 -2.47 -2.20 22.69
C LEU A 253 -1.52 -1.80 21.56
N LYS A 254 -0.54 -0.99 21.92
CA LYS A 254 0.65 -0.73 21.13
C LYS A 254 1.78 -1.60 21.65
N VAL A 255 2.45 -2.29 20.74
CA VAL A 255 3.73 -2.99 20.97
C VAL A 255 4.79 -2.31 20.11
N SER A 256 5.76 -1.67 20.74
CA SER A 256 6.87 -0.98 20.06
C SER A 256 8.04 -1.93 19.89
N LEU A 257 8.65 -1.93 18.70
CA LEU A 257 9.76 -2.80 18.34
C LEU A 257 10.91 -1.99 17.75
N LYS A 258 12.13 -2.38 18.09
CA LYS A 258 13.37 -1.85 17.51
C LYS A 258 13.55 -2.39 16.08
N PRO A 259 14.48 -1.82 15.29
CA PRO A 259 14.68 -2.24 13.90
C PRO A 259 15.12 -3.69 13.75
N ASN A 260 15.75 -4.26 14.80
CA ASN A 260 16.15 -5.65 14.88
C ASN A 260 15.02 -6.61 15.34
N GLY A 261 13.77 -6.13 15.43
CA GLY A 261 12.61 -6.92 15.84
C GLY A 261 12.46 -7.16 17.35
N THR A 262 13.38 -6.66 18.18
CA THR A 262 13.28 -6.81 19.65
C THR A 262 12.34 -5.78 20.27
N LEU A 263 11.77 -6.11 21.43
CA LEU A 263 10.84 -5.24 22.14
C LEU A 263 11.49 -3.91 22.57
N ALA A 264 10.78 -2.80 22.33
CA ALA A 264 11.16 -1.44 22.71
C ALA A 264 10.29 -0.95 23.88
N GLY A 265 10.42 -1.61 25.04
CA GLY A 265 9.66 -1.31 26.25
C GLY A 265 8.33 -2.07 26.34
N ALA A 266 7.67 -1.95 27.49
CA ALA A 266 6.43 -2.66 27.75
C ALA A 266 5.29 -2.19 26.80
N PRO A 267 4.35 -3.09 26.44
CA PRO A 267 3.14 -2.69 25.72
C PRO A 267 2.39 -1.58 26.45
N ALA A 268 1.82 -0.65 25.69
CA ALA A 268 1.07 0.48 26.23
C ALA A 268 -0.35 0.51 25.67
N SER A 269 -1.32 0.96 26.46
CA SER A 269 -2.69 1.15 25.98
C SER A 269 -2.73 2.24 24.90
N PHE A 270 -3.12 1.83 23.70
CA PHE A 270 -3.33 2.71 22.55
C PHE A 270 -4.74 3.34 22.61
N GLN A 271 -5.74 2.49 22.83
CA GLN A 271 -7.11 2.84 23.16
C GLN A 271 -7.46 2.11 24.45
N ALA A 272 -7.93 2.85 25.45
CA ALA A 272 -8.34 2.29 26.73
C ALA A 272 -9.52 1.32 26.56
N LEU A 273 -9.73 0.49 27.57
CA LEU A 273 -10.81 -0.48 27.59
C LEU A 273 -12.15 0.19 27.24
N THR A 274 -12.75 -0.23 26.14
CA THR A 274 -14.04 0.26 25.70
C THR A 274 -14.95 -0.95 25.48
N ALA A 275 -16.13 -0.95 26.10
CA ALA A 275 -17.11 -2.01 25.87
C ALA A 275 -17.57 -1.98 24.40
N GLY A 276 -17.65 -3.16 23.76
CA GLY A 276 -18.01 -3.28 22.34
C GLY A 276 -16.93 -2.79 21.36
N LEU A 277 -15.66 -2.75 21.77
CA LEU A 277 -14.54 -2.47 20.87
C LEU A 277 -14.12 -3.72 20.11
N GLU A 278 -14.47 -3.81 18.84
CA GLU A 278 -14.31 -5.02 18.00
C GLU A 278 -13.30 -4.84 16.85
N THR A 279 -12.45 -3.81 16.89
CA THR A 279 -11.53 -3.49 15.79
C THR A 279 -10.07 -3.69 16.15
N THR A 280 -9.28 -4.11 15.16
CA THR A 280 -7.83 -4.23 15.28
C THR A 280 -7.12 -2.89 15.36
N GLY A 281 -7.66 -1.89 14.66
CA GLY A 281 -6.89 -0.73 14.23
C GLY A 281 -5.80 -1.06 13.20
N SER A 282 -5.39 -0.07 12.42
CA SER A 282 -4.31 -0.17 11.43
C SER A 282 -3.39 1.04 11.53
N VAL A 283 -2.15 0.93 11.07
CA VAL A 283 -1.15 1.99 11.20
C VAL A 283 -0.30 2.08 9.93
N SER A 284 0.07 3.31 9.56
CA SER A 284 1.04 3.56 8.50
C SER A 284 1.93 4.76 8.86
N PHE A 285 3.09 4.85 8.21
CA PHE A 285 4.06 5.92 8.42
C PHE A 285 4.35 6.66 7.11
N SER A 286 4.53 7.97 7.24
CA SER A 286 5.11 8.82 6.20
C SER A 286 6.62 8.59 6.09
N ASN A 287 7.23 9.05 5.00
CA ASN A 287 8.69 9.02 4.82
C ASN A 287 9.43 9.82 5.91
N ALA A 288 8.79 10.86 6.45
CA ALA A 288 9.31 11.64 7.57
C ALA A 288 9.14 10.95 8.94
N GLY A 289 8.68 9.70 8.97
CA GLY A 289 8.48 8.91 10.18
C GLY A 289 7.30 9.34 11.04
N THR A 290 6.51 10.33 10.62
CA THR A 290 5.22 10.63 11.26
C THR A 290 4.23 9.53 10.88
N GLY A 291 3.63 8.87 11.87
CA GLY A 291 2.62 7.84 11.65
C GLY A 291 1.23 8.25 12.08
N PHE A 292 0.23 7.59 11.52
CA PHE A 292 -1.15 7.64 12.00
C PHE A 292 -1.69 6.23 12.11
N ALA A 293 -2.34 5.98 13.24
CA ALA A 293 -3.12 4.79 13.46
C ALA A 293 -4.62 5.14 13.38
N LEU A 294 -5.40 4.27 12.75
CA LEU A 294 -6.82 4.39 12.47
C LEU A 294 -7.56 3.21 13.08
N TRP A 295 -8.73 3.42 13.69
CA TRP A 295 -9.56 2.32 14.23
C TRP A 295 -11.02 2.74 14.34
N LEU A 296 -11.92 1.76 14.44
CA LEU A 296 -13.32 1.93 14.82
C LEU A 296 -13.52 1.92 16.34
N ASP A 297 -14.07 2.99 16.91
CA ASP A 297 -14.59 3.03 18.27
C ASP A 297 -16.11 3.09 18.22
N ARG A 298 -16.74 1.91 18.35
CA ARG A 298 -18.19 1.68 18.21
C ARG A 298 -18.69 2.12 16.83
N SER A 299 -19.14 3.36 16.69
CA SER A 299 -19.57 3.94 15.41
C SER A 299 -18.62 5.00 14.86
N SER A 300 -17.61 5.42 15.63
CA SER A 300 -16.70 6.48 15.21
C SER A 300 -15.39 5.92 14.68
N ILE A 301 -15.03 6.30 13.46
CA ILE A 301 -13.69 6.07 12.94
C ILE A 301 -12.78 7.14 13.54
N LYS A 302 -11.78 6.70 14.31
CA LYS A 302 -10.83 7.56 15.02
C LYS A 302 -9.43 7.38 14.50
N ARG A 303 -8.64 8.45 14.61
CA ARG A 303 -7.19 8.45 14.36
C ARG A 303 -6.40 8.93 15.56
N ARG A 304 -5.14 8.52 15.62
CA ARG A 304 -4.16 9.03 16.58
C ARG A 304 -2.80 9.16 15.91
N LYS A 305 -2.09 10.24 16.22
CA LYS A 305 -0.73 10.47 15.72
C LYS A 305 0.26 9.57 16.46
N VAL A 306 1.20 8.99 15.72
CA VAL A 306 2.36 8.27 16.21
C VAL A 306 3.61 9.07 15.86
N THR A 307 4.46 9.33 16.84
CA THR A 307 5.74 10.04 16.62
C THR A 307 6.75 9.12 15.93
N SER A 308 7.82 9.69 15.37
CA SER A 308 8.91 8.90 14.76
C SER A 308 9.56 7.92 15.74
N SER A 309 9.57 8.25 17.03
CA SER A 309 10.03 7.37 18.11
C SER A 309 9.03 6.27 18.52
N GLY A 310 7.87 6.17 17.87
CA GLY A 310 6.80 5.22 18.24
C GLY A 310 5.99 5.63 19.47
N GLY A 311 6.18 6.87 19.94
CA GLY A 311 5.36 7.50 20.99
C GLY A 311 3.99 7.91 20.47
N PHE A 312 3.07 8.19 21.39
CA PHE A 312 1.78 8.78 21.03
C PHE A 312 1.90 10.30 20.98
N GLY A 313 1.51 10.88 19.85
CA GLY A 313 1.35 12.32 19.73
C GLY A 313 0.01 12.79 20.30
N SER A 314 -0.60 13.76 19.62
CA SER A 314 -1.95 14.27 19.94
C SER A 314 -2.96 13.14 20.19
N GLY A 315 -3.98 13.42 21.02
CA GLY A 315 -5.01 12.47 21.43
C GLY A 315 -5.82 11.87 20.26
N ALA A 316 -6.73 10.95 20.59
CA ALA A 316 -7.64 10.35 19.63
C ALA A 316 -8.58 11.42 19.04
N VAL A 317 -8.62 11.55 17.72
CA VAL A 317 -9.47 12.51 17.00
C VAL A 317 -10.42 11.74 16.07
N PRO A 318 -11.73 12.01 16.07
CA PRO A 318 -12.64 11.40 15.11
C PRO A 318 -12.37 11.89 13.68
N ILE A 319 -12.47 10.99 12.71
CA ILE A 319 -12.51 11.28 11.27
C ILE A 319 -13.96 11.22 10.77
N SER A 320 -14.73 10.26 11.28
CA SER A 320 -16.10 10.00 10.87
C SER A 320 -16.92 9.43 12.04
N SER A 321 -18.24 9.58 11.95
CA SER A 321 -19.24 8.88 12.78
C SER A 321 -19.95 7.75 12.03
N ASN A 322 -19.45 7.39 10.83
CA ASN A 322 -20.04 6.37 9.97
C ASN A 322 -19.14 5.14 9.97
N GLY A 323 -19.17 4.38 11.05
CA GLY A 323 -18.54 3.06 11.16
C GLY A 323 -19.48 2.11 11.87
N ASP A 324 -19.28 0.80 11.68
CA ASP A 324 -20.08 -0.25 12.29
C ASP A 324 -19.28 -1.57 12.38
N ALA A 325 -19.93 -2.65 12.84
CA ALA A 325 -19.32 -3.97 12.96
C ALA A 325 -18.80 -4.55 11.62
N ASN A 326 -19.21 -3.99 10.48
CA ASN A 326 -18.63 -4.37 9.19
C ASN A 326 -17.18 -3.85 9.00
N SER A 327 -16.71 -2.94 9.87
CA SER A 327 -15.35 -2.39 9.90
C SER A 327 -14.46 -2.97 11.00
N GLN A 328 -14.47 -4.29 11.19
CA GLN A 328 -13.52 -4.94 12.10
C GLN A 328 -12.07 -4.63 11.73
N GLN A 329 -11.75 -4.60 10.43
CA GLN A 329 -10.51 -4.03 9.90
C GLN A 329 -10.75 -2.74 9.12
N VAL A 330 -9.88 -1.76 9.36
CA VAL A 330 -9.79 -0.49 8.61
C VAL A 330 -8.45 -0.42 7.89
N GLY A 331 -8.41 0.25 6.75
CA GLY A 331 -7.22 0.39 5.94
C GLY A 331 -6.62 1.79 6.06
N ILE A 332 -5.29 1.87 6.13
CA ILE A 332 -4.53 3.12 5.99
C ILE A 332 -3.20 2.85 5.31
N SER A 333 -2.81 3.70 4.35
CA SER A 333 -1.49 3.63 3.73
C SER A 333 -1.03 5.01 3.27
N PHE A 334 0.28 5.23 3.26
CA PHE A 334 0.87 6.51 2.91
C PHE A 334 1.19 6.61 1.42
N SER A 335 0.73 7.70 0.80
CA SER A 335 1.17 8.17 -0.51
C SER A 335 2.31 9.17 -0.34
N SER A 336 3.50 8.79 -0.77
CA SER A 336 4.66 9.70 -0.78
C SER A 336 4.52 10.81 -1.83
N SER A 337 3.94 10.52 -2.99
CA SER A 337 3.74 11.49 -4.06
C SER A 337 2.74 12.60 -3.68
N ALA A 338 1.68 12.25 -2.95
CA ALA A 338 0.68 13.22 -2.48
C ALA A 338 0.97 13.77 -1.08
N ASN A 339 1.95 13.21 -0.37
CA ASN A 339 2.20 13.45 1.07
C ASN A 339 0.91 13.34 1.90
N GLN A 340 0.20 12.23 1.73
CA GLN A 340 -1.12 11.98 2.30
C GLN A 340 -1.26 10.53 2.75
N PHE A 341 -2.14 10.29 3.72
CA PHE A 341 -2.58 8.94 4.03
C PHE A 341 -3.93 8.69 3.37
N ALA A 342 -4.01 7.68 2.52
CA ALA A 342 -5.27 7.14 2.06
C ALA A 342 -5.82 6.20 3.13
N SER A 343 -7.10 6.33 3.45
CA SER A 343 -7.78 5.49 4.43
C SER A 343 -9.13 5.01 3.93
N ALA A 344 -9.56 3.84 4.38
CA ALA A 344 -10.83 3.25 3.99
C ALA A 344 -11.43 2.38 5.11
N TRP A 345 -12.75 2.29 5.12
CA TRP A 345 -13.54 1.46 6.04
C TRP A 345 -14.92 1.17 5.44
N ALA A 346 -15.63 0.19 6.00
CA ALA A 346 -16.97 -0.21 5.58
C ALA A 346 -18.07 0.31 6.51
N THR A 347 -19.27 0.55 5.99
CA THR A 347 -20.46 0.84 6.80
C THR A 347 -21.70 0.37 6.06
N GLY A 348 -22.47 -0.52 6.67
CA GLY A 348 -23.59 -1.20 6.08
C GLY A 348 -23.20 -1.87 4.76
N ASN A 349 -23.69 -1.31 3.66
CA ASN A 349 -23.41 -1.79 2.32
C ASN A 349 -22.42 -0.92 1.55
N GLN A 350 -21.69 -0.01 2.18
CA GLN A 350 -20.82 0.95 1.48
C GLN A 350 -19.37 0.87 1.93
N ILE A 351 -18.47 1.31 1.05
CA ILE A 351 -17.06 1.58 1.39
C ILE A 351 -16.84 3.08 1.41
N PHE A 352 -16.38 3.58 2.54
CA PHE A 352 -15.98 4.95 2.75
C PHE A 352 -14.47 5.11 2.61
N VAL A 353 -14.05 6.27 2.09
CA VAL A 353 -12.64 6.65 2.00
C VAL A 353 -12.40 8.06 2.52
N ALA A 354 -11.19 8.30 3.00
CA ALA A 354 -10.71 9.64 3.33
C ALA A 354 -9.21 9.77 3.09
N ASN A 355 -8.80 10.90 2.51
CA ASN A 355 -7.40 11.29 2.45
C ASN A 355 -7.08 12.20 3.63
N LEU A 356 -6.03 11.86 4.35
CA LEU A 356 -5.56 12.57 5.53
C LEU A 356 -4.26 13.28 5.19
N ASN A 357 -4.08 14.51 5.68
CA ASN A 357 -2.85 15.27 5.53
C ASN A 357 -1.64 14.49 6.11
N GLY A 358 -0.53 14.37 5.38
CA GLY A 358 0.63 13.59 5.79
C GLY A 358 1.33 14.05 7.08
N THR A 359 1.07 15.28 7.53
CA THR A 359 1.71 15.87 8.72
C THR A 359 0.75 15.98 9.91
N SER A 360 -0.44 16.53 9.69
CA SER A 360 -1.45 16.75 10.74
C SER A 360 -2.38 15.55 10.93
N GLY A 361 -2.51 14.71 9.90
CA GLY A 361 -3.48 13.62 9.80
C GLY A 361 -4.93 14.09 9.72
N ALA A 362 -5.18 15.39 9.61
CA ALA A 362 -6.54 15.91 9.46
C ALA A 362 -7.13 15.44 8.13
N PRO A 363 -8.43 15.07 8.08
CA PRO A 363 -9.10 14.82 6.81
C PRO A 363 -9.00 16.05 5.92
N LEU A 364 -8.55 15.85 4.68
CA LEU A 364 -8.46 16.94 3.69
C LEU A 364 -9.84 17.35 3.17
N LYS A 365 -10.78 16.42 3.21
CA LYS A 365 -12.20 16.57 2.87
C LYS A 365 -13.03 15.67 3.78
N ALA A 366 -14.34 15.88 3.81
CA ALA A 366 -15.27 14.98 4.48
C ALA A 366 -15.18 13.58 3.86
N PRO A 367 -15.17 12.49 4.65
CA PRO A 367 -15.20 11.13 4.12
C PRO A 367 -16.39 10.90 3.18
N GLU A 368 -16.18 10.11 2.13
CA GLU A 368 -17.24 9.78 1.15
C GLU A 368 -17.35 8.29 0.90
N ALA A 369 -18.56 7.84 0.58
CA ALA A 369 -18.79 6.49 0.07
C ALA A 369 -18.44 6.44 -1.43
N ILE A 370 -17.58 5.50 -1.83
CA ILE A 370 -17.17 5.32 -3.23
C ILE A 370 -17.98 4.26 -3.95
N THR A 371 -18.62 3.35 -3.24
CA THR A 371 -19.40 2.28 -3.85
C THR A 371 -20.33 1.66 -2.84
N SER A 372 -21.29 0.88 -3.35
CA SER A 372 -22.11 -0.02 -2.55
C SER A 372 -21.89 -1.47 -2.96
N SER A 373 -22.14 -2.37 -2.01
CA SER A 373 -22.09 -3.81 -2.16
C SER A 373 -23.05 -4.30 -3.24
N GLN A 374 -22.64 -5.35 -3.94
CA GLN A 374 -23.51 -6.10 -4.83
C GLN A 374 -24.08 -7.37 -4.18
N LEU A 375 -23.72 -7.67 -2.93
CA LEU A 375 -24.20 -8.84 -2.18
C LEU A 375 -25.08 -8.52 -0.99
N SER A 376 -25.07 -7.28 -0.49
CA SER A 376 -25.97 -6.62 0.51
C SER A 376 -25.17 -5.86 1.56
N PHE A 377 -23.96 -6.32 1.89
CA PHE A 377 -23.07 -5.72 2.88
C PHE A 377 -21.67 -5.57 2.30
N SER A 378 -20.94 -4.54 2.74
CA SER A 378 -19.50 -4.42 2.49
C SER A 378 -18.79 -4.54 3.83
N ARG A 379 -17.67 -5.25 3.88
CA ARG A 379 -16.97 -5.62 5.09
C ARG A 379 -15.48 -5.48 4.90
N ASN A 380 -14.84 -5.03 5.97
CA ASN A 380 -13.42 -4.79 6.10
C ASN A 380 -12.88 -3.86 5.00
N ALA A 381 -11.71 -3.29 5.24
CA ALA A 381 -11.01 -2.57 4.20
C ALA A 381 -9.50 -2.72 4.34
N TYR A 382 -8.84 -2.80 3.20
CA TYR A 382 -7.39 -2.73 3.09
C TYR A 382 -7.02 -1.68 2.04
N VAL A 383 -5.94 -0.95 2.29
CA VAL A 383 -5.49 0.13 1.41
C VAL A 383 -4.04 -0.11 1.02
N SER A 384 -3.74 -0.03 -0.27
CA SER A 384 -2.39 -0.04 -0.82
C SER A 384 -2.25 1.13 -1.79
N VAL A 385 -1.08 1.76 -1.83
CA VAL A 385 -0.82 2.92 -2.70
C VAL A 385 0.34 2.59 -3.63
N ASP A 386 0.24 2.99 -4.89
CA ASP A 386 1.35 2.86 -5.84
C ASP A 386 2.37 4.00 -5.73
N ALA A 387 3.46 3.91 -6.49
CA ALA A 387 4.49 4.94 -6.53
C ALA A 387 4.00 6.31 -7.05
N ASN A 388 2.89 6.33 -7.80
CA ASN A 388 2.30 7.55 -8.35
C ASN A 388 1.26 8.17 -7.42
N GLY A 389 0.86 7.47 -6.35
CA GLY A 389 -0.16 7.92 -5.39
C GLY A 389 -1.57 7.45 -5.72
N ASN A 390 -1.76 6.59 -6.73
CA ASN A 390 -3.04 5.93 -6.92
C ASN A 390 -3.30 5.00 -5.74
N THR A 391 -4.53 4.99 -5.28
CA THR A 391 -4.95 4.19 -4.13
C THR A 391 -5.75 3.00 -4.62
N LEU A 392 -5.31 1.79 -4.28
CA LEU A 392 -6.11 0.59 -4.36
C LEU A 392 -6.79 0.38 -3.00
N VAL A 393 -8.12 0.48 -2.99
CA VAL A 393 -8.96 0.09 -1.85
C VAL A 393 -9.51 -1.30 -2.11
N LEU A 394 -9.34 -2.23 -1.17
CA LEU A 394 -9.84 -3.61 -1.22
C LEU A 394 -10.80 -3.88 -0.09
N TRP A 395 -11.84 -4.66 -0.36
CA TRP A 395 -12.82 -5.06 0.65
C TRP A 395 -13.52 -6.36 0.24
N GLU A 396 -14.37 -6.84 1.12
CA GLU A 396 -15.24 -8.00 0.89
C GLU A 396 -16.69 -7.53 0.83
N ASP A 397 -17.41 -7.87 -0.24
CA ASP A 397 -18.87 -7.84 -0.22
C ASP A 397 -19.37 -9.14 0.41
N SER A 398 -20.47 -9.07 1.16
CA SER A 398 -21.13 -10.22 1.76
C SER A 398 -22.66 -10.13 1.65
N ASN A 399 -23.34 -11.27 1.67
CA ASN A 399 -24.80 -11.34 1.82
C ASN A 399 -25.27 -11.41 3.28
N ALA A 400 -24.35 -11.29 4.24
CA ALA A 400 -24.65 -11.23 5.66
C ALA A 400 -23.86 -10.08 6.32
N ASP A 401 -24.47 -9.49 7.35
CA ASP A 401 -23.80 -8.56 8.27
C ASP A 401 -22.65 -9.31 8.99
N ALA A 402 -21.57 -8.59 9.30
CA ALA A 402 -20.47 -9.06 10.15
C ALA A 402 -20.90 -9.84 11.39
N SER A 403 -22.00 -9.47 12.07
CA SER A 403 -22.48 -10.18 13.25
C SER A 403 -23.01 -11.60 12.96
N THR A 404 -23.36 -11.91 11.70
CA THR A 404 -23.99 -13.17 11.27
C THR A 404 -23.20 -13.91 10.20
N ALA A 405 -22.15 -13.30 9.65
CA ALA A 405 -21.32 -13.80 8.55
C ALA A 405 -20.40 -14.99 8.92
N SER A 406 -20.64 -15.66 10.03
CA SER A 406 -19.91 -16.85 10.51
C SER A 406 -20.57 -18.18 10.10
N ASN A 407 -21.76 -18.16 9.49
CA ASN A 407 -22.55 -19.38 9.23
C ASN A 407 -22.40 -19.89 7.79
N GLY A 408 -22.35 -21.23 7.66
CA GLY A 408 -22.35 -21.95 6.38
C GLY A 408 -23.55 -21.54 5.53
N GLY A 409 -23.29 -20.82 4.44
CA GLY A 409 -24.32 -20.18 3.61
C GLY A 409 -24.01 -18.71 3.28
N THR A 410 -23.12 -18.08 4.04
CA THR A 410 -22.63 -16.74 3.71
C THR A 410 -21.79 -16.79 2.43
N LYS A 411 -22.13 -15.91 1.48
CA LYS A 411 -21.38 -15.66 0.25
C LYS A 411 -20.52 -14.42 0.42
N PHE A 412 -19.33 -14.49 -0.13
CA PHE A 412 -18.35 -13.42 -0.16
C PHE A 412 -17.88 -13.16 -1.58
N ARG A 413 -17.48 -11.91 -1.84
CA ARG A 413 -16.83 -11.49 -3.08
C ARG A 413 -15.77 -10.44 -2.75
N VAL A 414 -14.53 -10.70 -3.15
CA VAL A 414 -13.48 -9.69 -3.03
C VAL A 414 -13.64 -8.66 -4.13
N ARG A 415 -13.66 -7.40 -3.74
CA ARG A 415 -13.75 -6.26 -4.64
C ARG A 415 -12.63 -5.27 -4.40
N ALA A 416 -12.40 -4.45 -5.41
CA ALA A 416 -11.45 -3.36 -5.33
C ALA A 416 -12.01 -2.09 -5.97
N ALA A 417 -11.41 -0.96 -5.64
CA ALA A 417 -11.54 0.28 -6.35
C ALA A 417 -10.14 0.88 -6.50
N ILE A 418 -9.81 1.28 -7.73
CA ILE A 418 -8.66 2.14 -7.96
C ILE A 418 -9.18 3.56 -7.96
N ILE A 419 -8.71 4.34 -7.00
CA ILE A 419 -8.95 5.77 -6.90
C ILE A 419 -7.70 6.41 -7.46
N GLY A 420 -7.85 7.11 -8.59
CA GLY A 420 -6.77 7.93 -9.13
C GLY A 420 -6.27 8.84 -8.02
N GLY A 421 -4.94 8.90 -7.85
CA GLY A 421 -4.33 9.63 -6.74
C GLY A 421 -4.95 11.02 -6.63
N SER A 422 -5.79 11.20 -5.61
CA SER A 422 -6.47 12.46 -5.43
C SER A 422 -5.42 13.41 -4.89
N GLY A 423 -4.82 14.18 -5.79
CA GLY A 423 -4.03 15.34 -5.43
C GLY A 423 -4.91 16.30 -4.63
N GLY A 424 -4.95 16.14 -3.31
CA GLY A 424 -5.18 17.23 -2.38
C GLY A 424 -3.99 18.19 -2.51
N GLY A 425 -4.03 19.02 -3.55
CA GLY A 425 -2.87 19.68 -4.17
C GLY A 425 -2.47 18.92 -5.43
N GLY A 426 -2.98 19.34 -6.59
CA GLY A 426 -2.82 18.62 -7.86
C GLY A 426 -1.36 18.43 -8.26
N GLY A 427 -0.91 17.18 -8.27
CA GLY A 427 0.20 16.74 -9.10
C GLY A 427 -0.28 16.54 -10.54
N THR A 428 -0.71 17.62 -11.19
CA THR A 428 -0.84 17.63 -12.65
C THR A 428 0.56 17.66 -13.26
N THR A 429 0.72 17.11 -14.47
CA THR A 429 1.89 17.39 -15.29
C THR A 429 1.54 18.59 -16.16
N ALA A 430 2.28 19.68 -16.02
CA ALA A 430 2.18 20.83 -16.93
C ALA A 430 3.33 20.74 -17.94
N ASN A 431 3.03 20.88 -19.22
CA ASN A 431 4.03 20.81 -20.28
C ASN A 431 4.36 22.21 -20.79
N VAL A 432 5.64 22.47 -21.00
CA VAL A 432 6.16 23.67 -21.64
C VAL A 432 7.07 23.24 -22.80
N SER A 433 6.75 23.64 -24.01
CA SER A 433 7.63 23.45 -25.16
C SER A 433 8.74 24.49 -25.15
N VAL A 434 9.99 24.05 -25.32
CA VAL A 434 11.16 24.89 -25.56
C VAL A 434 11.38 24.94 -27.07
N GLN A 435 11.03 26.09 -27.67
CA GLN A 435 11.15 26.36 -29.10
C GLN A 435 12.33 27.30 -29.37
N ASN A 436 12.55 27.68 -30.64
CA ASN A 436 13.73 28.40 -31.13
C ASN A 436 14.17 29.63 -30.30
N ASP A 437 13.25 30.40 -29.74
CA ASP A 437 13.59 31.58 -28.93
C ASP A 437 12.51 31.90 -27.89
N PHE A 438 11.59 30.96 -27.61
CA PHE A 438 10.50 31.15 -26.65
C PHE A 438 10.08 29.86 -25.94
N PHE A 439 9.47 30.03 -24.78
CA PHE A 439 8.75 28.97 -24.07
C PHE A 439 7.26 29.02 -24.43
N SER A 440 6.65 27.85 -24.65
CA SER A 440 5.23 27.76 -25.02
C SER A 440 4.49 26.70 -24.21
N PRO A 441 3.53 27.09 -23.35
CA PRO A 441 3.20 28.46 -22.98
C PRO A 441 4.34 29.17 -22.24
N GLY A 442 4.46 30.49 -22.42
CA GLY A 442 5.48 31.32 -21.74
C GLY A 442 5.17 31.56 -20.26
N SER A 443 3.93 31.33 -19.83
CA SER A 443 3.56 31.38 -18.41
C SER A 443 2.50 30.33 -18.12
N ILE A 444 2.64 29.67 -16.98
CA ILE A 444 1.69 28.66 -16.50
C ILE A 444 1.30 28.92 -15.05
N THR A 445 0.06 28.59 -14.71
CA THR A 445 -0.40 28.57 -13.32
C THR A 445 -0.72 27.14 -12.95
N VAL A 446 -0.16 26.66 -11.85
CA VAL A 446 -0.21 25.28 -11.42
C VAL A 446 -0.50 25.18 -9.92
N SER A 447 -0.94 24.01 -9.45
CA SER A 447 -1.11 23.78 -8.01
C SER A 447 0.22 23.36 -7.38
N ALA A 448 0.40 23.66 -6.09
CA ALA A 448 1.51 23.07 -5.34
C ALA A 448 1.48 21.52 -5.45
N GLY A 449 2.62 20.93 -5.78
CA GLY A 449 2.79 19.52 -6.12
C GLY A 449 2.89 19.22 -7.63
N THR A 450 2.64 20.19 -8.52
CA THR A 450 2.69 20.01 -9.98
C THR A 450 4.12 19.75 -10.49
N LYS A 451 4.25 18.74 -11.36
CA LYS A 451 5.47 18.48 -12.14
C LYS A 451 5.40 19.26 -13.44
N VAL A 452 6.32 20.21 -13.66
CA VAL A 452 6.46 20.88 -14.94
C VAL A 452 7.50 20.14 -15.78
N VAL A 453 7.17 19.83 -17.02
CA VAL A 453 8.02 19.16 -18.00
C VAL A 453 8.30 20.15 -19.13
N TRP A 454 9.57 20.48 -19.31
CA TRP A 454 10.05 21.23 -20.46
C TRP A 454 10.54 20.26 -21.53
N THR A 455 10.02 20.39 -22.76
CA THR A 455 10.36 19.52 -23.89
C THR A 455 11.00 20.35 -24.99
N TRP A 456 12.21 19.99 -25.42
CA TRP A 456 12.89 20.69 -26.50
C TRP A 456 12.36 20.23 -27.85
N ASN A 457 11.83 21.19 -28.60
CA ASN A 457 11.40 21.01 -29.99
C ASN A 457 12.16 21.96 -30.95
N GLY A 458 13.01 22.84 -30.41
CA GLY A 458 13.85 23.77 -31.17
C GLY A 458 15.37 23.60 -30.93
N GLY A 459 16.10 24.70 -31.09
CA GLY A 459 17.56 24.80 -30.97
C GLY A 459 18.11 24.69 -29.53
N PRO A 460 19.41 25.00 -29.34
CA PRO A 460 20.08 24.89 -28.05
C PRO A 460 19.59 25.93 -27.03
N HIS A 461 18.92 25.48 -25.97
CA HIS A 461 18.37 26.33 -24.91
C HIS A 461 18.53 25.72 -23.53
N SER A 462 18.48 26.55 -22.48
CA SER A 462 18.36 26.12 -21.09
C SER A 462 17.02 26.55 -20.49
N VAL A 463 16.66 25.94 -19.36
CA VAL A 463 15.58 26.36 -18.46
C VAL A 463 16.22 26.66 -17.10
N THR A 464 16.34 27.94 -16.76
CA THR A 464 17.11 28.39 -15.60
C THR A 464 16.25 29.31 -14.72
N SER A 465 16.00 28.92 -13.47
CA SER A 465 15.24 29.73 -12.51
C SER A 465 15.88 31.09 -12.21
N GLY A 466 15.09 32.06 -11.76
CA GLY A 466 15.52 33.42 -11.45
C GLY A 466 15.43 34.36 -12.66
N THR A 467 16.22 35.42 -12.64
CA THR A 467 16.39 36.34 -13.78
C THR A 467 17.87 36.36 -14.20
N PRO A 468 18.22 36.86 -15.40
CA PRO A 468 19.61 36.96 -15.83
C PRO A 468 20.54 37.69 -14.84
N THR A 469 19.99 38.59 -14.03
CA THR A 469 20.75 39.45 -13.09
C THR A 469 20.49 39.14 -11.62
N SER A 470 19.57 38.23 -11.29
CA SER A 470 19.26 37.87 -9.90
C SER A 470 19.11 36.36 -9.72
N SER A 471 20.03 35.81 -8.92
CA SER A 471 20.04 34.41 -8.46
C SER A 471 19.78 33.35 -9.56
N PRO A 472 20.48 33.42 -10.71
CA PRO A 472 20.25 32.49 -11.82
C PRO A 472 20.54 31.04 -11.40
N GLY A 473 19.57 30.16 -11.60
CA GLY A 473 19.69 28.73 -11.33
C GLY A 473 19.55 28.34 -9.85
N SER A 474 19.20 29.27 -8.96
CA SER A 474 19.15 29.03 -7.51
C SER A 474 18.09 28.02 -7.04
N ILE A 475 17.04 27.78 -7.83
CA ILE A 475 15.92 26.87 -7.49
C ILE A 475 15.95 25.63 -8.40
N PHE A 476 16.12 25.84 -9.70
CA PHE A 476 16.33 24.81 -10.72
C PHE A 476 17.12 25.35 -11.92
N GLY A 477 17.79 24.44 -12.63
CA GLY A 477 18.51 24.74 -13.86
C GLY A 477 18.74 23.48 -14.68
N SER A 478 18.39 23.51 -15.96
CA SER A 478 18.80 22.49 -16.92
C SER A 478 20.16 22.83 -17.53
N PRO A 479 20.94 21.84 -18.01
CA PRO A 479 21.97 22.09 -19.02
C PRO A 479 21.38 22.73 -20.27
N ILE A 480 22.25 23.29 -21.13
CA ILE A 480 21.86 23.66 -22.50
C ILE A 480 21.59 22.35 -23.26
N GLN A 481 20.38 22.24 -23.79
CA GLN A 481 19.88 21.05 -24.46
C GLN A 481 19.27 21.42 -25.82
N SER A 482 19.10 20.42 -26.68
CA SER A 482 18.53 20.55 -28.04
C SER A 482 17.32 19.64 -28.22
N SER A 483 16.64 19.75 -29.37
CA SER A 483 15.45 18.97 -29.73
C SER A 483 15.53 17.48 -29.39
N GLY A 484 14.43 16.91 -28.89
CA GLY A 484 14.30 15.50 -28.51
C GLY A 484 14.61 15.18 -27.04
N THR A 485 14.88 16.21 -26.23
CA THR A 485 15.21 16.07 -24.81
C THR A 485 14.14 16.68 -23.90
N THR A 486 14.18 16.33 -22.60
CA THR A 486 13.26 16.87 -21.60
C THR A 486 13.96 17.21 -20.30
N PHE A 487 13.43 18.21 -19.60
CA PHE A 487 13.82 18.59 -18.24
C PHE A 487 12.56 18.67 -17.37
N THR A 488 12.65 18.24 -16.11
CA THR A 488 11.47 18.26 -15.22
C THR A 488 11.80 18.85 -13.87
N PHE A 489 10.85 19.60 -13.30
CA PHE A 489 10.94 20.13 -11.95
C PHE A 489 9.57 20.07 -11.27
N THR A 490 9.53 19.72 -9.98
CA THR A 490 8.29 19.61 -9.22
C THR A 490 8.17 20.79 -8.24
N PHE A 491 7.13 21.60 -8.41
CA PHE A 491 6.93 22.81 -7.62
C PHE A 491 6.09 22.52 -6.38
N THR A 492 6.69 22.51 -5.20
CA THR A 492 6.01 22.16 -3.94
C THR A 492 5.65 23.36 -3.06
N GLN A 493 6.22 24.53 -3.34
CA GLN A 493 6.00 25.77 -2.58
C GLN A 493 5.14 26.75 -3.38
N LYS A 494 4.13 27.35 -2.74
CA LYS A 494 3.33 28.42 -3.36
C LYS A 494 4.19 29.66 -3.62
N GLY A 495 3.94 30.34 -4.72
CA GLY A 495 4.71 31.52 -5.12
C GLY A 495 4.86 31.64 -6.63
N THR A 496 5.54 32.70 -7.07
CA THR A 496 5.83 32.95 -8.48
C THR A 496 7.30 32.70 -8.75
N PHE A 497 7.58 31.80 -9.70
CA PHE A 497 8.91 31.37 -10.08
C PHE A 497 9.21 31.83 -11.51
N ASN A 498 10.08 32.83 -11.64
CA ASN A 498 10.60 33.25 -12.93
C ASN A 498 11.68 32.29 -13.40
N TYR A 499 11.80 32.13 -14.71
CA TYR A 499 12.90 31.40 -15.35
C TYR A 499 13.23 32.00 -16.71
N PHE A 500 14.44 31.74 -17.19
CA PHE A 500 14.95 32.25 -18.46
C PHE A 500 15.89 31.23 -19.12
N CYS A 501 16.24 31.48 -20.38
CA CYS A 501 17.28 30.74 -21.09
C CYS A 501 18.63 31.46 -20.99
N GLN A 502 19.69 30.75 -20.59
CA GLN A 502 21.03 31.31 -20.42
C GLN A 502 21.63 31.85 -21.73
N VAL A 503 21.21 31.31 -22.88
CA VAL A 503 21.69 31.75 -24.21
C VAL A 503 21.03 33.07 -24.64
N HIS A 504 19.73 33.22 -24.38
CA HIS A 504 18.94 34.35 -24.87
C HIS A 504 18.59 35.39 -23.80
N GLY A 505 19.03 35.18 -22.55
CA GLY A 505 18.84 36.11 -21.44
C GLY A 505 17.37 36.49 -21.26
N ALA A 506 17.10 37.78 -21.06
CA ALA A 506 15.74 38.28 -20.83
C ALA A 506 14.80 38.08 -22.03
N ALA A 507 15.34 37.97 -23.25
CA ALA A 507 14.53 37.82 -24.47
C ALA A 507 13.77 36.50 -24.53
N MET A 508 14.21 35.49 -23.77
CA MET A 508 13.53 34.20 -23.64
C MET A 508 13.31 33.89 -22.17
N SER A 509 12.16 34.35 -21.65
CA SER A 509 11.77 34.22 -20.25
C SER A 509 10.39 33.58 -20.10
N GLY A 510 10.12 32.99 -18.94
CA GLY A 510 8.80 32.49 -18.58
C GLY A 510 8.56 32.47 -17.08
N THR A 511 7.33 32.12 -16.70
CA THR A 511 6.89 32.16 -15.30
C THR A 511 6.03 30.94 -14.94
N VAL A 512 6.29 30.36 -13.77
CA VAL A 512 5.41 29.36 -13.13
C VAL A 512 4.82 29.98 -11.87
N THR A 513 3.50 30.18 -11.84
CA THR A 513 2.77 30.60 -10.63
C THR A 513 2.17 29.38 -9.94
N VAL A 514 2.52 29.18 -8.68
CA VAL A 514 2.07 28.04 -7.86
C VAL A 514 1.07 28.53 -6.83
N GLN A 515 -0.16 28.02 -6.89
CA GLN A 515 -1.28 28.44 -6.05
C GLN A 515 -1.85 27.34 -5.15
#